data_AF-A0A0N1B098-F1
#
_entry.id   AF-A0A0N1B098-F1
#
_cell.length_a   1.000
_cell.length_b   1.000
_cell.length_c   1.000
_cell.angle_alpha   90.00
_cell.angle_beta   90.00
_cell.angle_gamma   90.00
#
_symmetry.space_group_name_H-M   'P 1'
#
loop_
_entity.id
_entity.type
_entity.pdbx_description
1 polymer ?
#
loop_
_entity_poly.entity_id
_entity_poly.type
_entity_poly.pdbx_seq_one_letter_code
_entity_poly.pdbx_strand_id
1 'polypeptide(L)'
;MIGSIETSAGYITQAKYVRMQSANELERRLGFRAGRLKDGFKLIFLIDILMPDDFEFRGYTQMSGGIERGHKAAFAKGPNAEQRLASDGVDLRRLKEKICRETFTYQGADRLCKVVPHAAPFGDADYPAGTGIPQWEIVRNRPKRFKVAELVAPGQAYSGMYV
;
A
#
# COMPACT_ATOMS: atom_id res chain seq x y z
N MET A 1 10.72 -10.74 13.44
CA MET A 1 11.40 -12.00 13.07
C MET A 1 10.78 -12.48 11.76
N ILE A 2 11.51 -13.16 10.87
CA ILE A 2 10.85 -13.77 9.70
C ILE A 2 9.84 -14.82 10.19
N GLY A 3 8.65 -14.85 9.59
CA GLY A 3 7.57 -15.76 9.97
C GLY A 3 6.67 -15.29 11.10
N SER A 4 7.03 -14.23 11.84
CA SER A 4 6.17 -13.69 12.90
C SER A 4 4.91 -13.03 12.34
N ILE A 5 3.85 -12.99 13.14
CA ILE A 5 2.61 -12.29 12.83
C ILE A 5 2.64 -10.91 13.49
N GLU A 6 2.26 -9.88 12.73
CA GLU A 6 2.15 -8.51 13.19
C GLU A 6 0.83 -7.89 12.76
N THR A 7 0.31 -6.93 13.51
CA THR A 7 -0.87 -6.16 13.14
C THR A 7 -0.48 -4.81 12.53
N SER A 8 -1.10 -4.45 11.41
CA SER A 8 -0.87 -3.16 10.76
C SER A 8 -2.12 -2.66 10.04
N ALA A 9 -2.20 -1.34 9.86
CA ALA A 9 -3.15 -0.65 9.00
C ALA A 9 -2.40 0.26 8.01
N GLY A 10 -3.10 0.97 7.14
CA GLY A 10 -2.50 1.85 6.14
C GLY A 10 -2.28 1.16 4.79
N TYR A 11 -1.37 1.72 3.99
CA TYR A 11 -1.22 1.34 2.58
C TYR A 11 -0.70 -0.09 2.36
N ILE A 12 -1.36 -0.80 1.45
CA ILE A 12 -0.99 -2.10 0.93
C ILE A 12 -0.98 -2.09 -0.60
N THR A 13 -0.20 -2.99 -1.20
CA THR A 13 -0.15 -3.22 -2.65
C THR A 13 0.03 -4.70 -2.97
N GLN A 14 0.17 -5.07 -4.25
CA GLN A 14 0.43 -6.45 -4.67
C GLN A 14 1.94 -6.74 -4.81
N ALA A 15 2.34 -7.94 -4.42
CA ALA A 15 3.75 -8.36 -4.36
C ALA A 15 4.47 -8.27 -5.72
N LYS A 16 3.77 -8.49 -6.83
CA LYS A 16 4.31 -8.37 -8.20
C LYS A 16 4.89 -6.98 -8.49
N TYR A 17 4.39 -5.94 -7.83
CA TYR A 17 4.91 -4.58 -7.99
C TYR A 17 6.13 -4.30 -7.12
N VAL A 18 6.39 -5.13 -6.11
CA VAL A 18 7.49 -4.98 -5.16
C VAL A 18 8.71 -5.83 -5.58
N ARG A 19 8.47 -7.01 -6.15
CA ARG A 19 9.53 -7.96 -6.49
C ARG A 19 10.49 -7.39 -7.54
N MET A 20 11.78 -7.70 -7.35
CA MET A 20 12.91 -7.28 -8.19
C MET A 20 13.04 -5.76 -8.37
N GLN A 21 12.40 -4.95 -7.53
CA GLN A 21 12.55 -3.50 -7.55
C GLN A 21 13.66 -3.07 -6.59
N SER A 22 14.47 -2.10 -7.01
CA SER A 22 15.44 -1.45 -6.11
C SER A 22 14.70 -0.60 -5.06
N ALA A 23 15.37 -0.31 -3.95
CA ALA A 23 14.86 0.58 -2.91
C ALA A 23 14.37 1.93 -3.48
N ASN A 24 15.17 2.57 -4.33
CA ASN A 24 14.84 3.86 -4.95
C ASN A 24 13.57 3.76 -5.83
N GLU A 25 13.42 2.67 -6.57
CA GLU A 25 12.25 2.47 -7.43
C GLU A 25 11.00 2.16 -6.61
N LEU A 26 11.13 1.39 -5.53
CA LEU A 26 10.04 1.16 -4.57
C LEU A 26 9.59 2.46 -3.91
N GLU A 27 10.52 3.31 -3.48
CA GLU A 27 10.20 4.61 -2.90
C GLU A 27 9.38 5.46 -3.88
N ARG A 28 9.85 5.57 -5.13
CA ARG A 28 9.17 6.31 -6.18
C ARG A 28 7.78 5.74 -6.48
N ARG A 29 7.61 4.42 -6.52
CA ARG A 29 6.31 3.78 -6.83
C ARG A 29 5.32 3.86 -5.70
N LEU A 30 5.78 3.64 -4.47
CA LEU A 30 4.94 3.59 -3.26
C LEU A 30 4.67 4.98 -2.68
N GLY A 31 5.42 6.00 -3.12
CA GLY A 31 5.29 7.36 -2.59
C GLY A 31 6.04 7.57 -1.28
N PHE A 32 7.14 6.84 -1.06
CA PHE A 32 8.05 7.18 0.03
C PHE A 32 9.00 8.31 -0.40
N ARG A 33 9.50 9.07 0.59
CA ARG A 33 10.60 10.01 0.36
C ARG A 33 11.86 9.27 -0.12
N ALA A 34 12.64 9.93 -0.97
CA ALA A 34 13.91 9.38 -1.45
C ALA A 34 14.85 9.04 -0.27
N GLY A 35 15.45 7.84 -0.29
CA GLY A 35 16.31 7.31 0.75
C GLY A 35 15.59 6.76 1.98
N ARG A 36 14.25 6.69 1.99
CA ARG A 36 13.46 6.13 3.09
C ARG A 36 13.73 4.63 3.35
N LEU A 37 14.07 3.88 2.31
CA LEU A 37 14.35 2.45 2.32
C LEU A 37 15.87 2.17 2.28
N LYS A 38 16.73 3.20 2.42
CA LYS A 38 18.18 3.05 2.37
C LYS A 38 18.72 2.08 3.44
N ASP A 39 18.08 2.04 4.61
CA ASP A 39 18.45 1.19 5.75
C ASP A 39 17.78 -0.21 5.66
N GLY A 40 17.21 -0.55 4.51
CA GLY A 40 16.43 -1.75 4.29
C GLY A 40 14.98 -1.60 4.73
N PHE A 41 14.23 -2.68 4.51
CA PHE A 41 12.81 -2.72 4.81
C PHE A 41 12.34 -4.13 5.09
N LYS A 42 11.23 -4.22 5.81
CA LYS A 42 10.50 -5.45 6.05
C LYS A 42 9.37 -5.56 5.04
N LEU A 43 9.28 -6.72 4.39
CA LEU A 43 8.12 -7.08 3.56
C LEU A 43 7.19 -7.97 4.38
N ILE A 44 5.93 -7.56 4.51
CA ILE A 44 4.90 -8.31 5.23
C ILE A 44 3.75 -8.65 4.28
N PHE A 45 3.24 -9.88 4.35
CA PHE A 45 2.10 -10.33 3.56
C PHE A 45 0.83 -10.40 4.38
N LEU A 46 -0.27 -9.91 3.82
CA LEU A 46 -1.57 -9.98 4.46
C LEU A 46 -2.02 -11.45 4.59
N ILE A 47 -2.55 -11.79 5.76
CA ILE A 47 -3.11 -13.13 6.03
C ILE A 47 -4.60 -13.10 6.39
N ASP A 48 -5.14 -11.95 6.80
CA ASP A 48 -6.57 -11.79 7.00
C ASP A 48 -7.28 -11.49 5.68
N ILE A 49 -8.50 -12.01 5.54
CA ILE A 49 -9.39 -11.66 4.43
C ILE A 49 -9.88 -10.23 4.63
N LEU A 50 -9.79 -9.39 3.58
CA LEU A 50 -10.38 -8.06 3.56
C LEU A 50 -11.83 -8.11 3.11
N MET A 51 -12.68 -7.45 3.89
CA MET A 51 -14.06 -7.12 3.56
C MET A 51 -14.13 -5.69 2.98
N PRO A 52 -15.21 -5.33 2.27
CA PRO A 52 -15.40 -3.99 1.72
C PRO A 52 -15.18 -2.84 2.72
N ASP A 53 -15.56 -3.05 3.98
CA ASP A 53 -15.44 -2.01 5.02
C ASP A 53 -14.06 -1.97 5.69
N ASP A 54 -13.13 -2.84 5.29
CA ASP A 54 -11.78 -2.90 5.87
C ASP A 54 -10.78 -1.97 5.17
N PHE A 55 -11.13 -1.44 3.99
CA PHE A 55 -10.21 -0.63 3.20
C PHE A 55 -10.91 0.50 2.45
N GLU A 56 -10.10 1.49 2.06
CA GLU A 56 -10.49 2.60 1.23
C GLU A 56 -9.71 2.62 -0.10
N PHE A 57 -10.36 3.02 -1.19
CA PHE A 57 -9.67 3.43 -2.40
C PHE A 57 -8.99 4.77 -2.17
N ARG A 58 -7.66 4.75 -2.18
CA ARG A 58 -6.85 5.97 -2.15
C ARG A 58 -6.21 6.29 -3.50
N GLY A 59 -6.87 5.85 -4.58
CA GLY A 59 -6.49 6.14 -5.96
C GLY A 59 -5.19 5.48 -6.41
N TYR A 60 -4.88 5.63 -7.70
CA TYR A 60 -3.54 5.38 -8.21
C TYR A 60 -2.57 6.33 -7.52
N THR A 61 -1.33 5.88 -7.28
CA THR A 61 -0.29 6.63 -6.56
C THR A 61 -0.03 8.06 -7.05
N GLN A 62 -0.55 8.46 -8.22
CA GLN A 62 -0.62 9.85 -8.69
C GLN A 62 -1.45 10.81 -7.78
N MET A 63 -2.14 10.28 -6.77
CA MET A 63 -3.01 11.06 -5.88
C MET A 63 -2.44 11.08 -4.45
N SER A 64 -1.97 12.23 -3.98
CA SER A 64 -1.57 12.39 -2.56
C SER A 64 -2.80 12.18 -1.67
N GLY A 65 -2.77 11.18 -0.78
CA GLY A 65 -3.91 10.88 0.10
C GLY A 65 -5.20 10.47 -0.63
N GLY A 66 -5.12 10.07 -1.89
CA GLY A 66 -6.28 9.79 -2.75
C GLY A 66 -6.93 11.02 -3.38
N ILE A 67 -6.30 12.18 -3.30
CA ILE A 67 -6.74 13.42 -3.94
C ILE A 67 -5.84 13.74 -5.14
N GLU A 68 -6.42 13.93 -6.33
CA GLU A 68 -5.69 14.48 -7.47
C GLU A 68 -5.00 15.79 -7.09
N ARG A 69 -3.68 15.85 -7.27
CA ARG A 69 -2.85 17.03 -6.95
C ARG A 69 -2.75 17.39 -5.46
N GLY A 70 -2.96 16.46 -4.53
CA GLY A 70 -2.81 16.75 -3.09
C GLY A 70 -1.41 17.23 -2.63
N HIS A 71 -0.40 17.24 -3.51
CA HIS A 71 0.91 17.91 -3.30
C HIS A 71 0.88 19.44 -3.44
N LYS A 72 -0.24 20.00 -3.92
CA LYS A 72 -0.48 21.44 -3.93
C LYS A 72 -1.42 21.77 -2.77
N ALA A 73 -1.00 22.65 -1.86
CA ALA A 73 -1.80 23.07 -0.70
C ALA A 73 -3.25 23.51 -1.05
N ALA A 74 -3.46 24.00 -2.28
CA ALA A 74 -4.78 24.37 -2.80
C ALA A 74 -5.75 23.17 -3.02
N PHE A 75 -5.26 21.94 -3.10
CA PHE A 75 -6.05 20.74 -3.41
C PHE A 75 -6.07 19.71 -2.27
N ALA A 76 -5.42 19.97 -1.14
CA ALA A 76 -5.42 19.08 0.03
C ALA A 76 -6.82 18.82 0.65
N LYS A 77 -7.83 19.58 0.22
CA LYS A 77 -9.25 19.44 0.61
C LYS A 77 -10.16 18.86 -0.49
N GLY A 78 -9.60 18.40 -1.61
CA GLY A 78 -10.37 17.81 -2.71
C GLY A 78 -10.97 16.45 -2.33
N PRO A 79 -12.02 15.99 -3.04
CA PRO A 79 -12.62 14.70 -2.76
C PRO A 79 -11.62 13.58 -3.04
N ASN A 80 -11.55 12.60 -2.13
CA ASN A 80 -10.73 11.41 -2.34
C ASN A 80 -11.30 10.52 -3.46
N ALA A 81 -10.55 9.50 -3.88
CA ALA A 81 -10.96 8.62 -4.98
C ALA A 81 -12.34 7.97 -4.75
N GLU A 82 -12.68 7.57 -3.52
CA GLU A 82 -14.02 7.04 -3.20
C GLU A 82 -15.12 8.08 -3.35
N GLN A 83 -14.90 9.28 -2.80
CA GLN A 83 -15.87 10.37 -2.86
C GLN A 83 -16.17 10.77 -4.31
N ARG A 84 -15.18 10.69 -5.20
CA ARG A 84 -15.38 10.91 -6.63
C ARG A 84 -16.17 9.80 -7.30
N LEU A 85 -15.77 8.55 -7.10
CA LEU A 85 -16.51 7.40 -7.62
C LEU A 85 -17.98 7.44 -7.17
N ALA A 86 -18.23 7.76 -5.90
CA ALA A 86 -19.58 7.96 -5.38
C ALA A 86 -20.32 9.11 -6.08
N SER A 87 -19.64 10.25 -6.31
CA SER A 87 -20.21 11.41 -7.01
C SER A 87 -20.53 11.10 -8.48
N ASP A 88 -19.76 10.21 -9.10
CA ASP A 88 -19.97 9.72 -10.47
C ASP A 88 -21.08 8.64 -10.55
N GLY A 89 -21.77 8.36 -9.44
CA GLY A 89 -22.86 7.38 -9.37
C GLY A 89 -22.40 5.92 -9.34
N VAL A 90 -21.11 5.66 -9.09
CA VAL A 90 -20.59 4.30 -8.96
C VAL A 90 -21.09 3.68 -7.65
N ASP A 91 -21.64 2.47 -7.75
CA ASP A 91 -21.91 1.63 -6.58
C ASP A 91 -20.59 1.16 -5.96
N LEU A 92 -20.09 1.97 -5.01
CA LEU A 92 -18.83 1.72 -4.30
C LEU A 92 -18.83 0.36 -3.60
N ARG A 93 -19.95 -0.04 -3.02
CA ARG A 93 -20.04 -1.30 -2.29
C ARG A 93 -19.83 -2.47 -3.25
N ARG A 94 -20.57 -2.48 -4.35
CA ARG A 94 -20.45 -3.53 -5.37
C ARG A 94 -19.06 -3.56 -6.01
N LEU A 95 -18.43 -2.40 -6.21
CA LEU A 95 -17.05 -2.30 -6.70
C LEU A 95 -16.05 -2.91 -5.70
N LYS A 96 -16.17 -2.58 -4.41
CA LYS A 96 -15.31 -3.16 -3.37
C LYS A 96 -15.50 -4.67 -3.24
N GLU A 97 -16.74 -5.15 -3.26
CA GLU A 97 -17.06 -6.59 -3.26
C GLU A 97 -16.41 -7.31 -4.45
N LYS A 98 -16.45 -6.69 -5.64
CA LYS A 98 -15.77 -7.21 -6.83
C LYS A 98 -14.26 -7.31 -6.62
N ILE A 99 -13.63 -6.27 -6.08
CA ILE A 99 -12.18 -6.23 -5.83
C ILE A 99 -11.74 -7.25 -4.77
N CYS A 100 -12.49 -7.37 -3.67
CA CYS A 100 -12.28 -8.41 -2.67
C CYS A 100 -12.28 -9.82 -3.28
N ARG A 101 -13.18 -10.07 -4.24
CA ARG A 101 -13.34 -11.38 -4.88
C ARG A 101 -12.31 -11.64 -5.99
N GLU A 102 -12.02 -10.63 -6.80
CA GLU A 102 -11.33 -10.83 -8.09
C GLU A 102 -9.88 -10.32 -8.10
N THR A 103 -9.51 -9.42 -7.18
CA THR A 103 -8.16 -8.81 -7.15
C THR A 103 -7.37 -9.27 -5.93
N PHE A 104 -8.02 -9.39 -4.77
CA PHE A 104 -7.34 -9.77 -3.54
C PHE A 104 -7.09 -11.26 -3.50
N THR A 105 -5.86 -11.65 -3.79
CA THR A 105 -5.36 -12.99 -3.53
C THR A 105 -4.47 -13.02 -2.29
N TYR A 106 -4.45 -14.17 -1.64
CA TYR A 106 -3.65 -14.46 -0.45
C TYR A 106 -2.51 -15.43 -0.74
N GLN A 107 -2.26 -15.72 -2.01
CA GLN A 107 -1.21 -16.60 -2.51
C GLN A 107 -0.64 -16.08 -3.85
N GLY A 108 0.62 -16.43 -4.14
CA GLY A 108 1.26 -16.12 -5.41
C GLY A 108 1.62 -14.65 -5.61
N ALA A 109 1.97 -14.29 -6.84
CA ALA A 109 2.54 -12.98 -7.19
C ALA A 109 1.59 -11.79 -6.93
N ASP A 110 0.29 -12.01 -6.98
CA ASP A 110 -0.71 -10.97 -6.77
C ASP A 110 -1.06 -10.75 -5.28
N ARG A 111 -0.37 -11.47 -4.37
CA ARG A 111 -0.65 -11.42 -2.93
C ARG A 111 -0.49 -10.01 -2.38
N LEU A 112 -1.44 -9.63 -1.53
CA LEU A 112 -1.40 -8.35 -0.83
C LEU A 112 -0.24 -8.28 0.16
N CYS A 113 0.52 -7.20 0.09
CA CYS A 113 1.73 -6.97 0.85
C CYS A 113 1.85 -5.51 1.29
N LYS A 114 2.74 -5.29 2.26
CA LYS A 114 3.14 -3.96 2.71
C LYS A 114 4.65 -3.90 2.89
N VAL A 115 5.23 -2.80 2.41
CA VAL A 115 6.64 -2.45 2.64
C VAL A 115 6.70 -1.58 3.89
N VAL A 116 7.46 -2.02 4.89
CA VAL A 116 7.66 -1.31 6.15
C VAL A 116 9.14 -0.94 6.26
N PRO A 117 9.52 0.34 6.13
CA PRO A 117 10.91 0.77 6.30
C PRO A 117 11.45 0.36 7.68
N HIS A 118 12.73 0.00 7.77
CA HIS A 118 13.37 -0.22 9.07
C HIS A 118 13.55 1.08 9.84
N ALA A 119 13.75 2.20 9.14
CA ALA A 119 13.85 3.52 9.75
C ALA A 119 12.55 3.90 10.47
N ALA A 120 12.68 4.51 11.66
CA ALA A 120 11.56 5.03 12.44
C ALA A 120 10.65 5.93 11.60
N PRO A 121 9.32 6.00 11.85
CA PRO A 121 8.43 6.91 11.13
C PRO A 121 9.04 8.31 11.06
N PHE A 122 9.23 8.88 9.87
CA PHE A 122 9.25 10.34 9.81
C PHE A 122 7.85 10.77 10.27
N GLY A 123 7.74 11.83 11.08
CA GLY A 123 6.43 12.36 11.51
C GLY A 123 5.48 12.55 10.32
N ASP A 124 4.19 12.79 10.59
CA ASP A 124 3.03 12.75 9.67
C ASP A 124 3.14 13.49 8.30
N ALA A 125 4.27 14.14 8.01
CA ALA A 125 4.54 14.88 6.80
C ALA A 125 4.85 13.98 5.59
N ASP A 126 3.83 13.90 4.73
CA ASP A 126 3.90 13.91 3.27
C ASP A 126 4.59 12.74 2.58
N TYR A 127 3.75 11.77 2.23
CA TYR A 127 3.99 10.76 1.20
C TYR A 127 3.88 11.44 -0.19
N PRO A 128 5.00 11.65 -0.93
CA PRO A 128 4.92 12.09 -2.32
C PRO A 128 4.01 11.18 -3.15
N ALA A 129 3.42 11.72 -4.22
CA ALA A 129 2.53 10.98 -5.11
C ALA A 129 3.42 9.97 -5.82
N GLY A 130 3.29 8.70 -5.45
CA GLY A 130 4.04 7.64 -6.08
C GLY A 130 3.66 7.48 -7.56
N THR A 131 4.41 6.67 -8.28
CA THR A 131 4.17 6.45 -9.71
C THR A 131 3.65 5.05 -10.00
N GLY A 132 2.37 4.95 -10.38
CA GLY A 132 1.82 3.90 -11.26
C GLY A 132 1.39 2.55 -10.68
N ILE A 133 1.26 2.34 -9.36
CA ILE A 133 0.79 1.03 -8.83
C ILE A 133 -0.51 1.14 -8.03
N PRO A 134 -1.42 0.15 -8.12
CA PRO A 134 -2.59 0.08 -7.27
C PRO A 134 -2.22 0.01 -5.79
N GLN A 135 -2.84 0.87 -4.98
CA GLN A 135 -2.74 0.83 -3.52
C GLN A 135 -4.13 0.90 -2.90
N TRP A 136 -4.28 0.25 -1.75
CA TRP A 136 -5.47 0.32 -0.90
C TRP A 136 -5.03 0.69 0.50
N GLU A 137 -5.83 1.47 1.21
CA GLU A 137 -5.54 1.81 2.61
C GLU A 137 -6.41 0.95 3.52
N ILE A 138 -5.81 0.08 4.32
CA ILE A 138 -6.52 -0.59 5.41
C ILE A 138 -6.88 0.47 6.45
N VAL A 139 -8.16 0.55 6.81
CA VAL A 139 -8.66 1.58 7.72
C VAL A 139 -8.00 1.45 9.09
N ARG A 140 -7.57 2.59 9.66
CA ARG A 140 -6.72 2.64 10.87
C ARG A 140 -7.36 1.98 12.10
N ASN A 141 -8.69 2.02 12.21
CA ASN A 141 -9.44 1.42 13.30
C ASN A 141 -9.74 -0.09 13.11
N ARG A 142 -9.30 -0.71 12.01
CA ARG A 142 -9.44 -2.15 11.75
C ARG A 142 -8.12 -2.74 11.25
N PRO A 143 -7.04 -2.69 12.06
CA PRO A 143 -5.76 -3.26 11.66
C PRO A 143 -5.91 -4.75 11.36
N LYS A 144 -5.14 -5.22 10.38
CA LYS A 144 -5.15 -6.61 9.95
C LYS A 144 -3.83 -7.30 10.26
N ARG A 145 -3.86 -8.61 10.31
CA ARG A 145 -2.69 -9.45 10.55
C ARG A 145 -1.91 -9.65 9.26
N PHE A 146 -0.60 -9.56 9.41
CA PHE A 146 0.37 -9.82 8.37
C PHE A 146 1.42 -10.80 8.88
N LYS A 147 1.93 -11.64 7.98
CA LYS A 147 3.10 -12.48 8.23
C LYS A 147 4.33 -11.78 7.69
N VAL A 148 5.39 -11.70 8.49
CA VAL A 148 6.69 -11.19 8.04
C VAL A 148 7.30 -12.19 7.06
N ALA A 149 7.41 -11.78 5.80
CA ALA A 149 7.94 -12.62 4.74
C ALA A 149 9.46 -12.52 4.66
N GLU A 150 9.99 -11.29 4.71
CA GLU A 150 11.41 -11.04 4.53
C GLU A 150 11.87 -9.76 5.23
N LEU A 151 13.12 -9.77 5.67
CA LEU A 151 13.87 -8.60 6.11
C LEU A 151 14.90 -8.28 5.03
N VAL A 152 14.58 -7.30 4.19
CA VAL A 152 15.42 -6.91 3.05
C VAL A 152 16.50 -5.96 3.55
N ALA A 153 17.75 -6.37 3.37
CA ALA A 153 18.92 -5.59 3.79
C ALA A 153 19.12 -4.34 2.92
N PRO A 154 19.87 -3.32 3.42
CA PRO A 154 20.28 -2.16 2.62
C PRO A 154 20.80 -2.53 1.24
N GLY A 155 20.29 -1.85 0.20
CA GLY A 155 20.72 -2.06 -1.19
C GLY A 155 20.23 -3.36 -1.85
N GLN A 156 19.52 -4.23 -1.13
CA GLN A 156 18.94 -5.46 -1.69
C GLN A 156 17.53 -5.23 -2.24
N ALA A 157 17.12 -6.10 -3.15
CA ALA A 157 15.76 -6.17 -3.68
C ALA A 157 15.10 -7.46 -3.21
N TYR A 158 13.80 -7.41 -2.95
CA TYR A 158 13.02 -8.63 -2.68
C TYR A 158 12.97 -9.50 -3.94
N SER A 159 13.47 -10.73 -3.86
CA SER A 159 13.50 -11.69 -4.98
C SER A 159 12.66 -12.95 -4.73
N GLY A 160 12.10 -13.09 -3.52
CA GLY A 160 11.40 -14.29 -3.05
C GLY A 160 10.20 -14.75 -3.89
N MET A 161 9.78 -15.99 -3.64
CA MET A 161 8.77 -16.74 -4.42
C MET A 161 7.32 -16.48 -4.00
N TYR A 162 7.03 -15.37 -3.31
CA TYR A 162 5.67 -15.01 -2.86
C TYR A 162 4.99 -16.00 -1.88
N VAL A 163 5.78 -16.82 -1.19
CA VAL A 163 5.34 -17.87 -0.25
C VAL A 163 4.85 -17.30 1.08
#